data_AF-A0A2A5G830-F1
#
_entry.id   AF-A0A2A5G830-F1
#
_cell.length_a   1.000
_cell.length_b   1.000
_cell.length_c   1.000
_cell.angle_alpha   90.00
_cell.angle_beta   90.00
_cell.angle_gamma   90.00
#
_symmetry.space_group_name_H-M   'P 1'
#
loop_
_entity.id
_entity.type
_entity.pdbx_description
1 polymer ?
#
loop_
_entity_poly.entity_id
_entity_poly.type
_entity_poly.pdbx_seq_one_letter_code
_entity_poly.pdbx_strand_id
1 'polypeptide(L)'
;MRWLRDQMRDRPPAARLMNINLMVAAANAGVGVAVLPCFVGNAEMELTALSAPIEALQADYWMVTQPDLSRNNSVRTVGDWIIQCFRALEHS
;
A
#
# COMPACT_ATOMS: atom_id res chain seq x y z
N MET A 1 11.59 5.66 5.49
CA MET A 1 11.00 6.41 6.63
C MET A 1 11.59 7.81 6.88
N ARG A 2 12.64 8.28 6.17
CA ARG A 2 13.17 9.63 6.40
C ARG A 2 12.13 10.72 6.16
N TRP A 3 11.41 10.64 5.03
CA TRP A 3 10.31 11.55 4.72
C TRP A 3 9.29 11.69 5.86
N LEU A 4 8.82 10.59 6.45
CA LEU A 4 7.82 10.65 7.51
C LEU A 4 8.38 11.36 8.76
N ARG A 5 9.65 11.11 9.12
CA ARG A 5 10.29 11.82 10.24
C ARG A 5 10.40 13.31 9.98
N ASP A 6 10.77 13.69 8.77
CA ASP A 6 10.88 15.09 8.36
C ASP A 6 9.50 15.78 8.43
N GLN A 7 8.43 15.13 7.96
CA GLN A 7 7.05 15.64 8.06
C GLN A 7 6.59 15.77 9.51
N MET A 8 6.97 14.82 10.37
CA MET A 8 6.62 14.84 11.78
C MET A 8 7.45 15.84 12.58
N ARG A 9 8.51 16.43 12.00
CA ARG A 9 9.46 17.32 12.68
C ARG A 9 9.99 16.67 13.97
N ASP A 10 10.41 15.42 13.84
CA ASP A 10 10.92 14.57 14.92
C ASP A 10 9.95 14.30 16.10
N ARG A 11 8.66 14.66 15.97
CA ARG A 11 7.64 14.24 16.95
C ARG A 11 7.43 12.72 16.87
N PRO A 12 7.25 12.03 18.02
CA PRO A 12 6.99 10.60 18.02
C PRO A 12 5.62 10.28 17.40
N PRO A 13 5.47 9.15 16.70
CA PRO A 13 4.18 8.72 16.18
C PRO A 13 3.27 8.26 17.32
N ALA A 14 1.95 8.42 17.14
CA ALA A 14 0.95 7.93 18.09
C ALA A 14 1.07 6.41 18.30
N ALA A 15 1.38 5.67 17.23
CA ALA A 15 1.70 4.26 17.27
C ALA A 15 2.69 3.89 16.15
N ARG A 16 3.52 2.88 16.40
CA ARG A 16 4.35 2.23 15.38
C ARG A 16 3.83 0.82 15.15
N LEU A 17 3.37 0.55 13.93
CA LEU A 17 2.70 -0.69 13.58
C LEU A 17 3.54 -1.49 12.58
N MET A 18 3.39 -2.81 12.58
CA MET A 18 4.27 -3.72 11.85
C MET A 18 3.82 -4.01 10.40
N ASN A 19 2.57 -3.72 10.07
CA ASN A 19 2.01 -3.99 8.74
C ASN A 19 0.87 -3.03 8.39
N ILE A 20 0.49 -3.04 7.12
CA ILE A 20 -0.52 -2.15 6.54
C ILE A 20 -1.91 -2.36 7.12
N ASN A 21 -2.32 -3.61 7.36
CA ASN A 21 -3.65 -3.94 7.88
C ASN A 21 -3.89 -3.34 9.27
N LEU A 22 -2.86 -3.36 10.14
CA LEU A 22 -2.93 -2.71 11.44
C LEU A 22 -3.00 -1.18 11.31
N MET A 23 -2.30 -0.60 10.33
CA MET A 23 -2.36 0.85 10.09
C MET A 23 -3.76 1.27 9.63
N VAL A 24 -4.40 0.50 8.75
CA VAL A 24 -5.81 0.70 8.35
C VAL A 24 -6.74 0.62 9.55
N ALA A 25 -6.64 -0.47 10.34
CA ALA A 25 -7.49 -0.66 11.51
C ALA A 25 -7.34 0.48 12.54
N ALA A 26 -6.11 0.95 12.78
CA ALA A 26 -5.86 2.06 13.70
C ALA A 26 -6.43 3.39 13.18
N ALA A 27 -6.33 3.66 11.87
CA ALA A 27 -6.91 4.85 11.25
C ALA A 27 -8.44 4.82 11.33
N ASN A 28 -9.07 3.68 10.97
CA ASN A 28 -10.52 3.47 11.08
C ASN A 28 -11.02 3.63 12.53
N ALA A 29 -10.23 3.18 13.51
CA ALA A 29 -10.55 3.33 14.93
C ALA A 29 -10.30 4.76 15.48
N GLY A 30 -9.86 5.71 14.65
CA GLY A 30 -9.63 7.09 15.05
C GLY A 30 -8.37 7.32 15.90
N VAL A 31 -7.42 6.38 15.90
CA VAL A 31 -6.16 6.50 16.65
C VAL A 31 -5.30 7.64 16.09
N GLY A 32 -5.42 7.93 14.79
CA GLY A 32 -4.72 9.02 14.13
C GLY A 32 -4.74 8.88 12.61
N VAL A 33 -3.77 9.51 11.96
CA VAL A 33 -3.59 9.46 10.50
C VAL A 33 -2.54 8.41 10.13
N ALA A 34 -2.81 7.62 9.09
CA ALA A 34 -1.88 6.65 8.54
C ALA A 34 -1.50 7.01 7.10
N VAL A 35 -0.25 6.72 6.73
CA VAL A 35 0.20 6.73 5.34
C VAL A 35 -0.04 5.35 4.76
N LEU A 36 -0.89 5.26 3.74
CA LEU A 36 -1.32 4.01 3.11
C LEU A 36 -1.03 4.06 1.60
N PRO A 37 -0.73 2.93 0.94
CA PRO A 37 -0.81 2.85 -0.51
C PRO A 37 -2.22 3.24 -0.99
N CYS A 38 -2.31 3.96 -2.10
CA CYS A 38 -3.58 4.53 -2.57
C CYS A 38 -4.63 3.43 -2.80
N PHE A 39 -4.26 2.29 -3.39
CA PHE A 39 -5.19 1.18 -3.61
C PHE A 39 -5.72 0.55 -2.31
N VAL A 40 -4.99 0.67 -1.19
CA VAL A 40 -5.48 0.23 0.12
C VAL A 40 -6.41 1.29 0.70
N GLY A 41 -5.98 2.55 0.74
CA GLY A 41 -6.79 3.64 1.29
C GLY A 41 -8.10 3.84 0.54
N ASN A 42 -8.09 3.74 -0.78
CA ASN A 42 -9.28 3.92 -1.64
C ASN A 42 -10.29 2.77 -1.52
N ALA A 43 -9.86 1.59 -1.04
CA ALA A 43 -10.75 0.46 -0.80
C ALA A 43 -11.53 0.57 0.52
N GLU A 44 -11.12 1.48 1.42
CA GLU A 44 -11.72 1.65 2.75
C GLU A 44 -12.74 2.79 2.74
N MET A 45 -14.03 2.46 2.81
CA MET A 45 -15.11 3.44 2.76
C MET A 45 -15.13 4.42 3.94
N GLU A 46 -14.63 3.99 5.09
CA GLU A 46 -14.61 4.77 6.33
C GLU A 46 -13.38 5.69 6.44
N LEU A 47 -12.44 5.58 5.50
CA LEU A 47 -11.27 6.45 5.43
C LEU A 47 -11.49 7.60 4.45
N THR A 48 -10.95 8.76 4.79
CA THR A 48 -10.91 9.92 3.91
C THR A 48 -9.47 10.30 3.61
N ALA A 49 -9.14 10.45 2.33
CA ALA A 49 -7.82 10.90 1.92
C ALA A 49 -7.57 12.34 2.37
N LEU A 50 -6.46 12.57 3.09
CA LEU A 50 -6.07 13.89 3.60
C LEU A 50 -5.05 14.61 2.70
N SER A 51 -4.57 13.95 1.66
CA SER A 51 -3.63 14.52 0.69
C SER A 51 -3.80 13.88 -0.68
N ALA A 52 -3.26 14.54 -1.71
CA ALA A 52 -2.93 13.87 -2.96
C ALA A 52 -1.89 12.75 -2.74
N PRO A 53 -1.68 11.84 -3.72
CA PRO A 53 -0.60 10.87 -3.67
C PRO A 53 0.74 11.54 -3.37
N ILE A 54 1.50 10.96 -2.44
CA ILE A 54 2.76 11.54 -1.97
C ILE A 54 3.88 11.07 -2.90
N GLU A 55 4.36 11.95 -3.79
CA GLU A 55 5.38 11.64 -4.79
C GLU A 55 6.67 11.05 -4.17
N ALA A 56 7.09 11.58 -3.02
CA ALA A 56 8.28 11.09 -2.29
C ALA A 56 8.13 9.66 -1.73
N LEU A 57 6.93 9.08 -1.77
CA LEU A 57 6.61 7.73 -1.31
C LEU A 57 6.09 6.83 -2.44
N GLN A 58 6.26 7.23 -3.70
CA GLN A 58 5.98 6.35 -4.82
C GLN A 58 6.79 5.05 -4.67
N ALA A 59 6.09 3.94 -4.88
CA ALA A 59 6.63 2.61 -4.69
C ALA A 59 6.30 1.75 -5.90
N ASP A 60 7.32 1.11 -6.44
CA ASP A 60 7.17 0.11 -7.48
C ASP A 60 6.77 -1.24 -6.84
N TYR A 61 5.79 -1.91 -7.45
CA TYR A 61 5.35 -3.24 -7.04
C TYR A 61 5.83 -4.28 -8.04
N TRP A 62 6.50 -5.31 -7.52
CA TRP A 62 7.04 -6.42 -8.30
C TRP A 62 6.38 -7.73 -7.90
N MET A 63 6.04 -8.54 -8.89
CA MET A 63 5.66 -9.93 -8.68
C MET A 63 6.89 -10.81 -8.91
N VAL A 64 7.26 -11.60 -7.91
CA VAL A 64 8.41 -12.50 -7.98
C VAL A 64 7.92 -13.95 -7.94
N THR A 65 8.31 -14.73 -8.93
CA THR A 65 8.01 -16.16 -9.02
C THR A 65 9.29 -16.96 -9.15
N GLN A 66 9.36 -18.14 -8.52
CA GLN A 66 10.50 -19.04 -8.71
C GLN A 66 10.59 -19.51 -10.18
N PRO A 67 11.80 -19.68 -10.75
CA PRO A 67 11.97 -20.03 -12.15
C PRO A 67 11.19 -21.28 -12.59
N ASP A 68 11.20 -22.34 -11.79
CA ASP A 68 10.50 -23.59 -12.14
C ASP A 68 8.98 -23.41 -12.11
N LEU A 69 8.46 -22.62 -11.18
CA LEU A 69 7.03 -22.31 -11.08
C LEU A 69 6.57 -21.41 -12.25
N SER A 70 7.42 -20.52 -12.75
CA SER A 70 7.09 -19.66 -13.90
C SER A 70 6.82 -20.42 -15.21
N ARG A 71 7.23 -21.69 -15.28
CA ARG A 71 6.97 -22.60 -16.40
C ARG A 71 5.63 -23.32 -16.27
N ASN A 72 5.00 -23.30 -15.09
CA ASN A 72 3.68 -23.88 -14.88
C ASN A 72 2.60 -22.94 -15.45
N ASN A 73 1.74 -23.47 -16.32
CA ASN A 73 0.70 -22.68 -16.98
C ASN A 73 -0.27 -22.03 -15.98
N SER A 74 -0.70 -22.73 -14.94
CA SER A 74 -1.62 -22.18 -13.95
C SER A 74 -1.00 -21.03 -13.17
N VAL A 75 0.29 -21.15 -12.80
CA VAL A 75 1.03 -20.06 -12.11
C VAL A 75 1.15 -18.84 -13.01
N ARG A 76 1.49 -19.03 -14.29
CA ARG A 76 1.57 -17.94 -15.26
C ARG A 76 0.22 -17.24 -15.43
N THR A 77 -0.86 -18.00 -15.61
CA THR A 77 -2.21 -17.45 -15.78
C THR A 77 -2.64 -16.60 -14.58
N VAL A 78 -2.42 -17.10 -13.35
CA VAL A 78 -2.75 -16.32 -12.14
C VAL A 78 -1.86 -15.09 -12.02
N GLY A 79 -0.56 -15.21 -12.33
CA GLY A 79 0.36 -14.09 -12.31
C GLY A 79 -0.05 -12.98 -13.29
N ASP A 80 -0.39 -13.34 -14.52
CA ASP A 80 -0.87 -12.39 -15.53
C ASP A 80 -2.17 -11.70 -15.08
N TRP A 81 -3.07 -12.44 -14.44
CA TRP A 81 -4.28 -11.88 -13.85
C TRP A 81 -3.98 -10.89 -12.70
N ILE A 82 -3.06 -11.22 -11.79
CA ILE A 82 -2.65 -10.30 -10.70
C ILE A 82 -2.08 -9.01 -11.30
N ILE A 83 -1.22 -9.10 -12.32
CA ILE A 83 -0.68 -7.92 -13.02
C ILE A 83 -1.81 -7.06 -13.60
N GLN A 84 -2.83 -7.68 -14.20
CA GLN A 84 -3.98 -6.95 -14.74
C GLN A 84 -4.77 -6.22 -13.66
N CYS A 85 -4.95 -6.83 -12.48
CA CYS A 85 -5.60 -6.17 -11.34
C CYS A 85 -4.85 -4.89 -10.93
N PHE A 86 -3.51 -4.92 -10.89
CA PHE A 86 -2.72 -3.73 -10.55
C PHE A 86 -2.79 -2.65 -11.63
N ARG A 87 -2.73 -3.01 -12.91
CA ARG A 87 -2.88 -2.04 -14.02
C ARG A 87 -4.25 -1.35 -14.02
N ALA A 88 -5.31 -2.07 -13.64
CA ALA A 88 -6.64 -1.48 -13.52
C ALA A 88 -6.71 -0.40 -12.41
N LEU A 89 -5.91 -0.57 -11.35
CA LEU A 89 -5.83 0.37 -10.23
C LEU A 89 -5.00 1.62 -10.55
N GLU A 90 -4.07 1.57 -11.52
CA GLU A 90 -3.27 2.74 -11.94
C GLU A 90 -4.10 3.82 -12.66
N HIS A 91 -5.28 3.46 -13.17
CA HIS A 91 -6.18 4.35 -13.92
C HIS A 91 -7.40 4.86 -13.12
N SER A 92 -7.49 4.54 -11.83
CA SER A 92 -8.59 4.93 -10.93
C SER A 92 -8.16 6.03 -9.96
#